data_AF-A0A9D2A0W4-F1
#
_entry.id   AF-A0A9D2A0W4-F1
#
_cell.length_a   1.000
_cell.length_b   1.000
_cell.length_c   1.000
_cell.angle_alpha   90.00
_cell.angle_beta   90.00
_cell.angle_gamma   90.00
#
_symmetry.space_group_name_H-M   'P 1'
#
loop_
_entity.id
_entity.type
_entity.pdbx_description
1 polymer ?
#
loop_
_entity_poly.entity_id
_entity_poly.type
_entity_poly.pdbx_seq_one_letter_code
_entity_poly.pdbx_strand_id
1 'polypeptide(L)'
;MLIKDVLILAAEELGRADLVPGIEAACAAPPGTAPEGETATLLRCYHLTENEVALDHFPLKETQTFAPKGDAVLFTEFSRAPVDILEVRDGSGARVPFTVYPARLVLPRGTGEVRVTYSYAPPRAGIADETAFSEKISARLLSYGVAGEYLLSGGRYAEAAVFDEKFHAALRAAGLERRKLSLCARRWV
;
A
#
# COMPACT_ATOMS: atom_id res chain seq x y z
N MET A 1 -7.60 -12.17 -2.79
CA MET A 1 -6.63 -13.23 -2.44
C MET A 1 -6.30 -13.11 -0.96
N LEU A 2 -5.98 -14.20 -0.27
CA LEU A 2 -5.68 -14.15 1.16
C LEU A 2 -4.19 -13.87 1.40
N ILE A 3 -3.88 -13.20 2.50
CA ILE A 3 -2.50 -12.90 2.90
C ILE A 3 -1.70 -14.18 3.08
N LYS A 4 -2.29 -15.22 3.68
CA LYS A 4 -1.67 -16.54 3.82
C LYS A 4 -1.13 -17.10 2.49
N ASP A 5 -1.85 -16.89 1.38
CA ASP A 5 -1.49 -17.46 0.08
C ASP A 5 -0.22 -16.78 -0.45
N VAL A 6 -0.09 -15.46 -0.20
CA VAL A 6 1.13 -14.70 -0.51
C VAL A 6 2.31 -15.19 0.32
N LEU A 7 2.10 -15.43 1.61
CA LEU A 7 3.16 -15.88 2.51
C LEU A 7 3.64 -17.30 2.19
N ILE A 8 2.73 -18.21 1.82
CA ILE A 8 3.07 -19.56 1.37
C ILE A 8 3.92 -19.49 0.10
N LEU A 9 3.49 -18.72 -0.91
CA LEU A 9 4.27 -18.53 -2.13
C LEU A 9 5.65 -17.92 -1.86
N ALA A 10 5.75 -16.97 -0.91
CA ALA A 10 7.03 -16.38 -0.53
C ALA A 10 7.95 -17.43 0.13
N ALA A 11 7.41 -18.25 1.04
CA ALA A 11 8.15 -19.32 1.69
C ALA A 11 8.66 -20.36 0.67
N GLU A 12 7.84 -20.73 -0.32
CA GLU A 12 8.22 -21.64 -1.40
C GLU A 12 9.35 -21.05 -2.28
N GLU A 13 9.23 -19.78 -2.69
CA GLU A 13 10.25 -19.10 -3.49
C GLU A 13 11.59 -18.95 -2.73
N LEU A 14 11.54 -18.82 -1.40
CA LEU A 14 12.72 -18.82 -0.52
C LEU A 14 13.35 -20.20 -0.32
N GLY A 15 12.71 -21.28 -0.80
CA GLY A 15 13.11 -22.66 -0.49
C GLY A 15 12.87 -23.06 0.97
N ARG A 16 11.98 -22.35 1.67
CA ARG A 16 11.65 -22.52 3.09
C ARG A 16 10.23 -23.07 3.28
N ALA A 17 9.92 -24.15 2.56
CA ALA A 17 8.63 -24.83 2.66
C ALA A 17 8.34 -25.37 4.08
N ASP A 18 9.37 -25.47 4.94
CA ASP A 18 9.24 -25.78 6.37
C ASP A 18 8.40 -24.76 7.15
N LEU A 19 8.22 -23.54 6.63
CA LEU A 19 7.42 -22.49 7.26
C LEU A 19 5.91 -22.61 6.97
N VAL A 20 5.51 -23.37 5.95
CA VAL A 20 4.11 -23.51 5.52
C VAL A 20 3.19 -24.00 6.65
N PRO A 21 3.53 -25.05 7.41
CA PRO A 21 2.68 -25.49 8.53
C PRO A 21 2.48 -24.41 9.60
N GLY A 22 3.51 -23.58 9.84
CA GLY A 22 3.43 -22.47 10.78
C GLY A 22 2.51 -21.34 10.29
N ILE A 23 2.50 -21.07 8.98
CA ILE A 23 1.58 -20.12 8.34
C ILE A 23 0.14 -20.62 8.41
N GLU A 24 -0.10 -21.89 8.08
CA GLU A 24 -1.43 -22.50 8.14
C GLU A 24 -1.98 -22.52 9.56
N ALA A 25 -1.15 -22.89 10.54
CA ALA A 25 -1.53 -22.87 11.95
C ALA A 25 -1.88 -21.46 12.44
N ALA A 26 -1.08 -20.46 12.06
CA ALA A 26 -1.36 -19.06 12.39
C ALA A 26 -2.64 -18.54 11.73
N CYS A 27 -2.97 -19.01 10.51
CA CYS A 27 -4.21 -18.67 9.84
C CYS A 27 -5.44 -19.32 10.49
N ALA A 28 -5.30 -20.53 11.04
CA ALA A 28 -6.38 -21.24 11.74
C ALA A 28 -6.55 -20.78 13.20
N ALA A 29 -5.62 -19.97 13.73
CA ALA A 29 -5.66 -19.51 15.10
C ALA A 29 -6.85 -18.56 15.37
N PRO A 30 -7.33 -18.45 16.63
CA PRO A 30 -8.39 -17.53 16.98
C PRO A 30 -8.04 -16.07 16.63
N PRO A 31 -9.03 -15.24 16.25
CA PRO A 31 -8.81 -13.83 15.96
C PRO A 31 -8.09 -13.11 17.11
N GLY A 32 -7.08 -12.30 16.78
CA GLY A 32 -6.26 -11.58 17.76
C GLY A 32 -5.03 -12.33 18.25
N THR A 33 -4.84 -13.59 17.86
CA THR A 33 -3.60 -14.33 18.11
C THR A 33 -2.52 -13.85 17.14
N ALA A 34 -1.47 -13.22 17.65
CA ALA A 34 -0.33 -12.82 16.81
C ALA A 34 0.53 -14.05 16.47
N PRO A 35 0.97 -14.21 15.21
CA PRO A 35 1.98 -15.21 14.90
C PRO A 35 3.29 -14.89 15.61
N GLU A 36 4.10 -15.91 15.86
CA GLU A 36 5.42 -15.80 16.47
C GLU A 36 6.53 -16.24 15.49
N GLY A 37 7.79 -15.93 15.84
CA GLY A 37 8.97 -16.38 15.13
C GLY A 37 9.02 -15.97 13.65
N GLU A 38 9.36 -16.93 12.79
CA GLU A 38 9.54 -16.71 11.35
C GLU A 38 8.24 -16.31 10.64
N THR A 39 7.10 -16.88 11.05
CA THR A 39 5.79 -16.51 10.49
C THR A 39 5.44 -15.04 10.80
N ALA A 40 5.76 -14.57 12.01
CA ALA A 40 5.60 -13.16 12.37
C ALA A 40 6.49 -12.25 11.51
N THR A 41 7.71 -12.69 11.22
CA THR A 41 8.66 -11.97 10.37
C THR A 41 8.14 -11.88 8.94
N LEU A 42 7.64 -12.99 8.37
CA LEU A 42 7.03 -12.99 7.04
C LEU A 42 5.80 -12.08 6.95
N LEU A 43 4.91 -12.12 7.96
CA LEU A 43 3.75 -11.22 7.99
C LEU A 43 4.16 -9.75 8.09
N ARG A 44 5.20 -9.44 8.87
CA ARG A 44 5.78 -8.08 8.90
C ARG A 44 6.32 -7.67 7.54
N CYS A 45 7.04 -8.56 6.85
CA CYS A 45 7.57 -8.31 5.51
C CYS A 45 6.44 -8.07 4.50
N TYR A 46 5.34 -8.81 4.63
CA TYR A 46 4.12 -8.55 3.87
C TYR A 46 3.57 -7.15 4.09
N HIS A 47 3.46 -6.67 5.33
CA HIS A 47 2.97 -5.30 5.60
C HIS A 47 3.89 -4.22 5.03
N LEU A 48 5.20 -4.46 4.96
CA LEU A 48 6.14 -3.53 4.34
C LEU A 48 5.92 -3.48 2.82
N THR A 49 5.89 -4.64 2.16
CA THR A 49 5.62 -4.76 0.73
C THR A 49 4.25 -4.22 0.35
N GLU A 50 3.21 -4.52 1.13
CA GLU A 50 1.85 -4.02 0.89
C GLU A 50 1.80 -2.49 0.98
N ASN A 51 2.49 -1.90 1.96
CA ASN A 51 2.60 -0.44 2.06
C ASN A 51 3.39 0.15 0.89
N GLU A 52 4.52 -0.41 0.50
CA GLU A 52 5.29 0.07 -0.65
C GLU A 52 4.43 0.05 -1.93
N VAL A 53 3.76 -1.08 -2.20
CA VAL A 53 2.87 -1.20 -3.34
C VAL A 53 1.73 -0.19 -3.25
N ALA A 54 1.08 -0.06 -2.09
CA ALA A 54 -0.06 0.83 -1.92
C ALA A 54 0.31 2.32 -1.95
N LEU A 55 1.53 2.72 -1.62
CA LEU A 55 1.92 4.13 -1.57
C LEU A 55 2.64 4.58 -2.84
N ASP A 56 3.52 3.73 -3.38
CA ASP A 56 4.43 4.13 -4.46
C ASP A 56 4.00 3.67 -5.85
N HIS A 57 3.33 2.52 -5.94
CA HIS A 57 3.05 1.86 -7.23
C HIS A 57 1.56 1.84 -7.60
N PHE A 58 0.70 1.59 -6.62
CA PHE A 58 -0.73 1.46 -6.78
C PHE A 58 -1.49 2.14 -5.61
N PRO A 59 -1.54 3.49 -5.57
CA PRO A 59 -2.31 4.26 -4.60
C PRO A 59 -3.75 3.75 -4.45
N LEU A 60 -4.06 3.22 -3.26
CA LEU A 60 -5.43 2.91 -2.86
C LEU A 60 -6.19 4.22 -2.67
N LYS A 61 -7.34 4.37 -3.32
CA LYS A 61 -8.09 5.63 -3.34
C LYS A 61 -9.45 5.46 -2.69
N GLU A 62 -9.87 6.48 -1.97
CA GLU A 62 -11.22 6.61 -1.45
C GLU A 62 -11.75 8.01 -1.75
N THR A 63 -13.05 8.08 -1.94
CA THR A 63 -13.75 9.33 -2.25
C THR A 63 -14.81 9.55 -1.20
N GLN A 64 -14.71 10.66 -0.47
CA GLN A 64 -15.63 11.01 0.60
C GLN A 64 -16.18 12.41 0.43
N THR A 65 -17.37 12.60 0.98
CA THR A 65 -18.05 13.88 0.95
C THR A 65 -17.95 14.52 2.34
N PHE A 66 -17.57 15.79 2.38
CA PHE A 66 -17.42 16.57 3.59
C PHE A 66 -18.20 17.87 3.48
N ALA A 67 -18.76 18.32 4.61
CA ALA A 67 -19.29 19.65 4.79
C ALA A 67 -18.31 20.44 5.67
N PRO A 68 -17.41 21.26 5.09
CA PRO A 68 -16.36 21.94 5.84
C PRO A 68 -16.93 22.85 6.92
N LYS A 69 -16.42 22.73 8.15
CA LYS A 69 -16.75 23.67 9.23
C LYS A 69 -15.80 24.87 9.14
N GLY A 70 -16.23 25.89 8.41
CA GLY A 70 -15.40 27.07 8.13
C GLY A 70 -14.60 26.89 6.85
N ASP A 71 -13.27 26.79 6.96
CA ASP A 71 -12.34 26.66 5.83
C ASP A 71 -11.47 25.40 5.89
N ALA A 72 -11.77 24.46 6.78
CA ALA A 72 -10.96 23.26 6.96
C ALA A 72 -11.76 21.97 7.15
N VAL A 73 -11.15 20.85 6.77
CA VAL A 73 -11.56 19.48 7.07
C VAL A 73 -10.40 18.80 7.79
N LEU A 74 -10.63 18.27 8.99
CA LEU A 74 -9.58 17.59 9.76
C LEU A 74 -9.37 16.17 9.22
N PHE A 75 -8.12 15.69 9.23
CA PHE A 75 -7.81 14.33 8.78
C PHE A 75 -8.43 13.23 9.65
N THR A 76 -8.77 13.56 10.90
CA THR A 76 -9.52 12.67 11.79
C THR A 76 -10.98 12.46 11.37
N GLU A 77 -11.52 13.30 10.48
CA GLU A 77 -12.88 13.16 9.95
C GLU A 77 -12.97 12.18 8.77
N PHE A 78 -11.83 11.83 8.16
CA PHE A 78 -11.77 10.88 7.07
C PHE A 78 -11.93 9.45 7.61
N SER A 79 -12.63 8.56 6.89
CA SER A 79 -12.74 7.15 7.33
C SER A 79 -11.37 6.46 7.42
N ARG A 80 -10.43 6.89 6.58
CA ARG A 80 -9.05 6.41 6.52
C ARG A 80 -8.14 7.61 6.49
N ALA A 81 -7.06 7.56 7.26
CA ALA A 81 -6.08 8.64 7.31
C ALA A 81 -5.52 8.89 5.88
N PRO A 82 -5.70 10.11 5.33
CA PRO A 82 -5.22 10.43 4.01
C PRO A 82 -3.69 10.51 4.00
N VAL A 83 -3.07 9.87 3.00
CA VAL A 83 -1.64 10.01 2.69
C VAL A 83 -1.43 11.19 1.75
N ASP A 84 -2.24 11.27 0.69
CA ASP A 84 -2.21 12.37 -0.27
C ASP A 84 -3.64 12.75 -0.69
N ILE A 85 -3.86 14.05 -0.92
CA ILE A 85 -5.14 14.55 -1.41
C ILE A 85 -5.02 14.72 -2.92
N LEU A 86 -5.72 13.86 -3.66
CA LEU A 86 -5.58 13.76 -5.11
C LEU A 86 -6.46 14.78 -5.84
N GLU A 87 -7.68 14.97 -5.36
CA GLU A 87 -8.64 15.86 -6.00
C GLU A 87 -9.71 16.33 -5.01
N VAL A 88 -10.09 17.60 -5.10
CA VAL A 88 -11.25 18.15 -4.39
C VAL A 88 -12.20 18.74 -5.43
N ARG A 89 -13.47 18.34 -5.36
CA ARG A 89 -14.54 18.84 -6.22
C ARG A 89 -15.71 19.37 -5.39
N ASP A 90 -16.39 20.39 -5.88
CA ASP A 90 -17.63 20.86 -5.27
C ASP A 90 -18.83 19.99 -5.69
N GLY A 91 -20.02 20.31 -5.18
CA GLY A 91 -21.28 19.64 -5.54
C GLY A 91 -21.67 19.74 -7.02
N SER A 92 -21.08 20.68 -7.78
CA SER A 92 -21.26 20.79 -9.24
C SER A 92 -20.25 19.96 -10.04
N GLY A 93 -19.26 19.38 -9.36
CA GLY A 93 -18.17 18.62 -9.95
C GLY A 93 -16.98 19.48 -10.40
N ALA A 94 -16.99 20.79 -10.15
CA ALA A 94 -15.89 21.68 -10.47
C ALA A 94 -14.72 21.49 -9.49
N ARG A 95 -13.48 21.65 -9.97
CA ARG A 95 -12.29 21.53 -9.14
C ARG A 95 -12.18 22.71 -8.18
N VAL A 96 -11.97 22.40 -6.91
CA VAL A 96 -11.75 23.40 -5.86
C VAL A 96 -10.26 23.45 -5.53
N PRO A 97 -9.62 24.64 -5.52
CA PRO A 97 -8.24 24.75 -5.07
C PRO A 97 -8.15 24.43 -3.58
N PHE A 98 -7.08 23.78 -3.15
CA PHE A 98 -6.91 23.40 -1.75
C PHE A 98 -5.45 23.50 -1.32
N THR A 99 -5.23 23.58 0.00
CA THR A 99 -3.91 23.54 0.62
C THR A 99 -3.87 22.45 1.67
N VAL A 100 -2.87 21.57 1.59
CA VAL A 100 -2.70 20.48 2.56
C VAL A 100 -1.78 20.94 3.69
N TYR A 101 -2.23 20.73 4.93
CA TYR A 101 -1.44 20.87 6.14
C TYR A 101 -1.33 19.50 6.85
N PRO A 102 -0.37 19.31 7.78
CA PRO A 102 -0.11 18.00 8.38
C PRO A 102 -1.32 17.29 9.01
N ALA A 103 -2.31 18.02 9.50
CA ALA A 103 -3.48 17.46 10.17
C ALA A 103 -4.83 17.87 9.54
N ARG A 104 -4.80 18.66 8.46
CA ARG A 104 -6.04 19.23 7.88
C ARG A 104 -5.89 19.61 6.41
N LEU A 105 -7.00 19.53 5.70
CA LEU A 105 -7.20 20.10 4.38
C LEU A 105 -7.83 21.48 4.52
N VAL A 106 -7.21 22.52 3.95
CA VAL A 106 -7.77 23.88 3.93
C VAL A 106 -8.34 24.18 2.55
N LEU A 107 -9.56 24.72 2.55
CA LEU A 107 -10.36 25.06 1.39
C LEU A 107 -10.66 26.57 1.39
N PRO A 108 -11.06 27.16 0.24
CA PRO A 108 -11.50 28.55 0.20
C PRO A 108 -12.69 28.79 1.15
N ARG A 109 -12.75 29.98 1.74
CA ARG A 109 -13.88 30.34 2.62
C ARG A 109 -15.20 30.33 1.86
N GLY A 110 -16.25 29.83 2.52
CA GLY A 110 -17.58 29.71 1.92
C GLY A 110 -17.71 28.52 0.96
N THR A 111 -16.71 27.64 0.91
CA THR A 111 -16.81 26.36 0.21
C THR A 111 -17.91 25.53 0.88
N GLY A 112 -18.92 25.15 0.10
CA GLY A 112 -20.00 24.28 0.56
C GLY A 112 -19.55 22.82 0.67
N GLU A 113 -20.48 21.91 0.43
CA GLU A 113 -20.19 20.48 0.39
C GLU A 113 -19.18 20.14 -0.72
N VAL A 114 -18.17 19.36 -0.36
CA VAL A 114 -17.09 18.94 -1.25
C VAL A 114 -16.91 17.44 -1.26
N ARG A 115 -16.55 16.93 -2.42
CA ARG A 115 -16.09 15.56 -2.63
C ARG A 115 -14.57 15.56 -2.72
N VAL A 116 -13.93 14.87 -1.78
CA VAL A 116 -12.47 14.74 -1.68
C VAL A 116 -12.09 13.32 -2.07
N THR A 117 -11.26 13.19 -3.10
CA THR A 117 -10.60 11.94 -3.49
C THR A 117 -9.18 11.97 -2.92
N TYR A 118 -8.84 10.96 -2.12
CA TYR A 118 -7.56 10.88 -1.43
C TYR A 118 -6.98 9.47 -1.53
N SER A 119 -5.67 9.34 -1.37
CA SER A 119 -5.02 8.06 -1.20
C SER A 119 -4.84 7.72 0.28
N TYR A 120 -4.78 6.43 0.60
CA TYR A 120 -4.60 5.96 1.98
C TYR A 120 -3.67 4.76 2.06
N ALA A 121 -3.05 4.56 3.23
CA ALA A 121 -2.31 3.35 3.54
C ALA A 121 -3.27 2.23 3.99
N PRO A 122 -3.08 0.98 3.53
CA PRO A 122 -3.92 -0.13 3.95
C PRO A 122 -3.82 -0.34 5.46
N PRO A 123 -4.94 -0.68 6.12
CA PRO A 123 -4.94 -0.97 7.55
C PRO A 123 -4.16 -2.26 7.80
N ARG A 124 -3.66 -2.41 9.02
CA ARG A 124 -2.89 -3.60 9.38
C ARG A 124 -3.79 -4.83 9.42
N ALA A 125 -3.65 -5.69 8.41
CA ALA A 125 -4.41 -6.92 8.26
C ALA A 125 -3.69 -8.12 8.87
N GLY A 126 -4.45 -9.08 9.39
CA GLY A 126 -3.96 -10.37 9.89
C GLY A 126 -3.73 -11.37 8.76
N ILE A 127 -3.08 -12.49 9.08
CA ILE A 127 -2.71 -13.52 8.09
C ILE A 127 -3.92 -14.18 7.38
N ALA A 128 -5.08 -14.22 8.05
CA ALA A 128 -6.32 -14.79 7.55
C ALA A 128 -7.15 -13.78 6.74
N ASP A 129 -6.76 -12.50 6.72
CA ASP A 129 -7.49 -11.46 6.01
C ASP A 129 -7.15 -11.46 4.51
N GLU A 130 -7.98 -10.78 3.74
CA GLU A 130 -7.73 -10.50 2.34
C GLU A 130 -6.67 -9.41 2.18
N THR A 131 -5.89 -9.51 1.11
CA THR A 131 -4.98 -8.44 0.71
C THR A 131 -5.77 -7.18 0.33
N ALA A 132 -5.19 -5.99 0.50
CA ALA A 132 -5.84 -4.73 0.11
C ALA A 132 -6.06 -4.57 -1.42
N PHE A 133 -5.63 -5.53 -2.23
CA PHE A 133 -5.66 -5.47 -3.69
C PHE A 133 -6.58 -6.56 -4.27
N SER A 134 -7.34 -6.21 -5.31
CA SER A 134 -8.27 -7.14 -5.95
C SER A 134 -7.63 -7.98 -7.05
N GLU A 135 -7.14 -7.36 -8.14
CA GLU A 135 -6.76 -8.14 -9.34
C GLU A 135 -5.45 -7.74 -10.04
N LYS A 136 -5.12 -6.44 -10.10
CA LYS A 136 -3.93 -5.99 -10.83
C LYS A 136 -2.63 -6.36 -10.11
N ILE A 137 -2.72 -6.60 -8.80
CA ILE A 137 -1.64 -7.07 -7.95
C ILE A 137 -1.86 -8.56 -7.71
N SER A 138 -0.94 -9.41 -8.15
CA SER A 138 -1.03 -10.84 -7.95
C SER A 138 -0.31 -11.27 -6.67
N ALA A 139 -0.69 -12.44 -6.14
CA ALA A 139 -0.02 -13.02 -4.97
C ALA A 139 1.47 -13.26 -5.22
N ARG A 140 1.81 -13.66 -6.46
CA ARG A 140 3.19 -13.84 -6.93
C ARG A 140 3.99 -12.54 -6.94
N LEU A 141 3.38 -11.41 -7.31
CA LEU A 141 4.06 -10.12 -7.28
C LEU A 141 4.39 -9.76 -5.82
N LEU A 142 3.41 -9.87 -4.92
CA LEU A 142 3.62 -9.58 -3.50
C LEU A 142 4.61 -10.54 -2.85
N SER A 143 4.61 -11.82 -3.23
CA SER A 143 5.53 -12.81 -2.68
C SER A 143 6.99 -12.49 -2.98
N TYR A 144 7.29 -11.87 -4.14
CA TYR A 144 8.65 -11.41 -4.45
C TYR A 144 9.11 -10.29 -3.52
N GLY A 145 8.27 -9.29 -3.26
CA GLY A 145 8.61 -8.24 -2.30
C GLY A 145 8.76 -8.79 -0.88
N VAL A 146 7.83 -9.66 -0.44
CA VAL A 146 7.91 -10.34 0.87
C VAL A 146 9.21 -11.13 1.02
N ALA A 147 9.58 -11.91 0.01
CA ALA A 147 10.80 -12.70 0.01
C ALA A 147 12.06 -11.80 0.05
N GLY A 148 12.07 -10.71 -0.73
CA GLY A 148 13.13 -9.72 -0.72
C GLY A 148 13.32 -9.08 0.66
N GLU A 149 12.24 -8.59 1.27
CA GLU A 149 12.24 -7.99 2.61
C GLU A 149 12.67 -8.99 3.69
N TYR A 150 12.22 -10.25 3.59
CA TYR A 150 12.63 -11.30 4.51
C TYR A 150 14.14 -11.55 4.43
N LEU A 151 14.69 -11.72 3.22
CA LEU A 151 16.13 -11.91 3.00
C LEU A 151 16.95 -10.69 3.45
N LEU A 152 16.44 -9.48 3.20
CA LEU A 152 17.05 -8.23 3.62
C LEU A 152 17.15 -8.17 5.15
N SER A 153 16.06 -8.50 5.85
CA SER A 153 16.01 -8.53 7.31
C SER A 153 16.97 -9.57 7.92
N GLY A 154 17.20 -10.67 7.20
CA GLY A 154 18.17 -11.72 7.56
C GLY A 154 19.61 -11.47 7.09
N GLY A 155 19.91 -10.31 6.50
CA GLY A 155 21.27 -9.96 6.03
C GLY A 155 21.73 -10.68 4.75
N ARG A 156 20.83 -11.36 4.03
CA ARG A 156 21.13 -12.09 2.78
C ARG A 156 21.00 -11.17 1.56
N TYR A 157 21.79 -10.10 1.55
CA TYR A 157 21.67 -9.00 0.59
C TYR A 157 21.76 -9.40 -0.88
N ALA A 158 22.65 -10.34 -1.22
CA ALA A 158 22.83 -10.80 -2.60
C ALA A 158 21.58 -11.49 -3.16
N GLU A 159 20.90 -12.29 -2.34
CA GLU A 159 19.66 -12.96 -2.73
C GLU A 159 18.48 -11.99 -2.70
N ALA A 160 18.46 -11.07 -1.72
CA ALA A 160 17.45 -10.01 -1.66
C ALA A 160 17.44 -9.18 -2.95
N ALA A 161 18.63 -8.86 -3.51
CA ALA A 161 18.74 -8.13 -4.78
C ALA A 161 18.10 -8.87 -5.97
N VAL A 162 18.20 -10.21 -6.01
CA VAL A 162 17.53 -11.01 -7.06
C VAL A 162 16.01 -10.92 -6.93
N PHE A 163 15.49 -10.92 -5.71
CA PHE A 163 14.05 -10.79 -5.47
C PHE A 163 13.53 -9.38 -5.73
N ASP A 164 14.33 -8.36 -5.44
CA ASP A 164 14.04 -6.96 -5.80
C ASP A 164 13.90 -6.80 -7.32
N GLU A 165 14.83 -7.37 -8.10
CA GLU A 165 14.74 -7.37 -9.57
C GLU A 165 13.47 -8.07 -10.07
N LYS A 166 13.13 -9.24 -9.49
CA LYS A 166 11.89 -9.97 -9.81
C LYS A 166 10.64 -9.16 -9.45
N PHE A 167 10.63 -8.51 -8.29
CA PHE A 167 9.53 -7.68 -7.81
C PHE A 167 9.29 -6.49 -8.75
N HIS A 168 10.34 -5.73 -9.08
CA HIS A 168 10.24 -4.63 -10.03
C HIS A 168 9.89 -5.09 -11.46
N ALA A 169 10.37 -6.26 -11.89
CA ALA A 169 9.95 -6.85 -13.16
C ALA A 169 8.45 -7.21 -13.15
N ALA A 170 7.93 -7.74 -12.04
CA ALA A 170 6.51 -8.04 -11.88
C ALA A 170 5.65 -6.75 -11.85
N LEU A 171 6.10 -5.70 -11.16
CA LEU A 171 5.47 -4.37 -11.19
C LEU A 171 5.42 -3.79 -12.61
N ARG A 172 6.51 -3.91 -13.37
CA ARG A 172 6.56 -3.53 -14.80
C ARG A 172 5.56 -4.31 -15.63
N ALA A 173 5.54 -5.63 -15.49
CA ALA A 173 4.62 -6.49 -16.23
C ALA A 173 3.14 -6.19 -15.91
N ALA A 174 2.86 -5.80 -14.66
CA ALA A 174 1.54 -5.34 -14.24
C ALA A 174 1.23 -3.90 -14.70
N GLY A 175 2.17 -3.17 -15.30
CA GLY A 175 1.97 -1.78 -15.71
C GLY A 175 1.80 -0.83 -14.51
N LEU A 176 2.58 -1.07 -13.45
CA LEU A 176 2.61 -0.32 -12.18
C LEU A 176 3.95 0.36 -11.93
N GLU A 177 4.90 0.21 -12.85
CA GLU A 177 6.14 0.96 -12.78
C GLU A 177 5.82 2.46 -12.89
N ARG A 178 6.32 3.23 -11.93
CA ARG A 178 6.21 4.69 -11.97
C ARG A 178 6.81 5.18 -13.30
N ARG A 179 6.04 5.98 -14.04
CA ARG A 179 6.58 6.67 -15.21
C ARG A 179 7.74 7.53 -14.73
N LYS A 180 8.96 7.24 -15.21
CA LYS A 180 10.10 8.13 -15.01
C LYS A 180 9.72 9.49 -15.59
N LEU A 181 9.66 10.51 -14.74
CA LEU A 181 9.52 11.90 -15.18
C LEU A 181 10.73 12.22 -16.04
N SER A 182 10.54 12.23 -17.36
CA SER A 182 11.55 12.74 -18.28
C SER A 182 11.39 14.25 -18.33
N LEU A 183 12.34 14.97 -17.75
CA LEU A 183 12.45 16.41 -17.94
C LEU A 183 13.20 16.63 -19.26
N CYS A 184 12.60 17.36 -20.20
CA CYS A 184 13.34 17.85 -21.36
C CYS A 184 14.53 18.69 -20.88
N ALA A 185 15.72 18.40 -21.42
CA ALA A 185 16.91 19.20 -21.14
C ALA A 185 16.62 20.67 -21.46
N ARG A 186 16.90 21.57 -20.51
CA ARG A 186 16.77 23.01 -20.75
C ARG A 186 17.75 23.39 -21.86
N ARG A 187 17.23 23.91 -22.97
CA ARG A 187 18.08 24.54 -23.99
C ARG A 187 18.51 25.89 -23.44
N TRP A 188 19.81 26.15 -23.42
CA TRP A 188 20.34 27.49 -23.19
C TRP A 188 19.99 28.32 -24.43
N VAL A 189 19.32 29.46 -24.21
CA VAL A 189 19.05 30.48 -25.24
C VAL A 189 20.10 31.57 -25.11
#